data_AF-A0A6P2FXN3-F1
#
_entry.id   AF-A0A6P2FXN3-F1
#
_cell.length_a   1.000
_cell.length_b   1.000
_cell.length_c   1.000
_cell.angle_alpha   90.00
_cell.angle_beta   90.00
_cell.angle_gamma   90.00
#
_symmetry.space_group_name_H-M   'P 1'
#
loop_
_entity.id
_entity.type
_entity.pdbx_description
1 polymer ?
#
loop_
_entity_poly.entity_id
_entity_poly.type
_entity_poly.pdbx_seq_one_letter_code
_entity_poly.pdbx_strand_id
1 'polypeptide(L)'
;MSFKTTLFKALAAADSTVCNGQRVTSKMLDNGPEVLLRPYVDLANGATQYIQDQEMLVDDTGRAYTHAMDGEGEPIVWSFQVVRPMRAADVHTIDAPPLKVEEVVDRLMKIEREGSAAGPDFTNIQSWVRGKCHAA
;
A
#
# COMPACT_ATOMS: atom_id res chain seq x y z
N MET A 1 21.19 -1.03 15.10
CA MET A 1 20.45 -1.88 16.08
C MET A 1 19.92 -3.09 15.35
N SER A 2 20.17 -4.31 15.85
CA SER A 2 19.72 -5.56 15.20
C SER A 2 18.63 -6.27 16.01
N PHE A 3 17.77 -7.05 15.34
CA PHE A 3 16.76 -7.87 16.01
C PHE A 3 16.74 -9.30 15.48
N LYS A 4 16.35 -10.25 16.34
CA LYS A 4 16.20 -11.66 15.97
C LYS A 4 14.78 -11.94 15.52
N THR A 5 14.63 -12.75 14.48
CA THR A 5 13.34 -13.25 13.98
C THR A 5 13.55 -14.56 13.22
N THR A 6 12.48 -15.14 12.67
CA THR A 6 12.57 -16.25 11.71
C THR A 6 12.30 -15.78 10.28
N LEU A 7 12.84 -16.49 9.29
CA LEU A 7 12.68 -16.13 7.88
C LEU A 7 11.21 -15.99 7.47
N PHE A 8 10.35 -16.91 7.89
CA PHE A 8 8.95 -16.89 7.46
C PHE A 8 8.19 -15.73 8.08
N LYS A 9 8.49 -15.38 9.33
CA LYS A 9 7.93 -14.19 9.98
C LYS A 9 8.39 -12.91 9.30
N ALA A 10 9.66 -12.81 8.96
CA ALA A 10 10.21 -11.66 8.24
C ALA A 10 9.57 -11.51 6.84
N LEU A 11 9.47 -12.62 6.09
CA LEU A 11 8.83 -12.64 4.78
C LEU A 11 7.33 -12.30 4.87
N ALA A 12 6.62 -12.77 5.90
CA ALA A 12 5.20 -12.47 6.07
C ALA A 12 4.94 -10.98 6.41
N ALA A 13 5.84 -10.36 7.18
CA ALA A 13 5.69 -8.98 7.65
C ALA A 13 6.22 -7.92 6.67
N ALA A 14 7.14 -8.28 5.77
CA ALA A 14 7.72 -7.34 4.83
C ALA A 14 6.79 -7.04 3.64
N ASP A 15 6.70 -5.77 3.26
CA ASP A 15 5.97 -5.32 2.08
C ASP A 15 6.76 -5.60 0.78
N SER A 16 8.09 -5.49 0.87
CA SER A 16 9.01 -5.81 -0.22
C SER A 16 10.19 -6.61 0.31
N THR A 17 10.62 -7.60 -0.45
CA THR A 17 11.76 -8.47 -0.10
C THR A 17 12.65 -8.67 -1.31
N VAL A 18 13.96 -8.61 -1.09
CA VAL A 18 15.00 -8.95 -2.06
C VAL A 18 15.81 -10.14 -1.53
N CYS A 19 16.04 -11.12 -2.38
CA CYS A 19 16.85 -12.32 -2.15
C CYS A 19 18.00 -12.34 -3.16
N ASN A 20 19.25 -12.30 -2.70
CA ASN A 20 20.46 -12.28 -3.55
C ASN A 20 20.39 -11.22 -4.68
N GLY A 21 19.90 -10.03 -4.35
CA GLY A 21 19.74 -8.93 -5.30
C GLY A 21 18.53 -9.04 -6.23
N GLN A 22 17.76 -10.14 -6.18
CA GLN A 22 16.54 -10.34 -6.95
C GLN A 22 15.30 -10.09 -6.10
N ARG A 23 14.34 -9.33 -6.64
CA ARG A 23 13.07 -9.09 -5.94
C ARG A 23 12.27 -10.39 -5.85
N VAL A 24 11.71 -10.66 -4.67
CA VAL A 24 10.74 -11.73 -4.46
C VAL A 24 9.40 -11.30 -5.07
N THR A 25 8.86 -12.12 -5.97
CA THR A 25 7.59 -11.87 -6.66
C THR A 25 6.43 -12.68 -6.09
N SER A 26 6.71 -13.89 -5.59
CA SER A 26 5.75 -14.77 -4.93
C SER A 26 6.44 -15.57 -3.82
N LYS A 27 5.65 -16.07 -2.86
CA LYS A 27 6.16 -16.86 -1.73
C LYS A 27 5.16 -17.93 -1.31
N MET A 28 5.66 -19.12 -1.01
CA MET A 28 4.95 -20.23 -0.38
C MET A 28 5.65 -20.53 0.94
N LEU A 29 5.00 -20.20 2.07
CA LEU A 29 5.59 -20.31 3.40
C LEU A 29 5.00 -21.47 4.22
N ASP A 30 4.02 -22.19 3.67
CA ASP A 30 3.36 -23.26 4.40
C ASP A 30 4.31 -24.46 4.58
N ASN A 31 4.48 -24.87 5.83
CA ASN A 31 5.28 -26.03 6.20
C ASN A 31 4.47 -26.91 7.16
N GLY A 32 3.44 -27.55 6.61
CA GLY A 32 2.56 -28.46 7.32
C GLY A 32 2.72 -29.90 6.80
N PRO A 33 2.37 -30.92 7.60
CA PRO A 33 2.47 -32.33 7.19
C PRO A 33 1.60 -32.68 5.97
N GLU A 34 0.61 -31.84 5.64
CA GLU A 34 -0.29 -32.00 4.50
C GLU A 34 0.19 -31.25 3.24
N VAL A 35 1.29 -30.49 3.33
CA VAL A 35 1.79 -29.65 2.24
C VAL A 35 2.75 -30.47 1.37
N LEU A 36 2.38 -30.68 0.11
CA LEU A 36 3.16 -31.48 -0.85
C LEU A 36 4.40 -30.77 -1.39
N LEU A 37 4.48 -29.45 -1.23
CA LEU A 37 5.56 -28.61 -1.76
C LEU A 37 6.39 -28.05 -0.62
N ARG A 38 7.71 -28.11 -0.77
CA ARG A 38 8.64 -27.43 0.14
C ARG A 38 8.43 -25.91 0.05
N PRO A 39 8.58 -25.15 1.14
CA PRO A 39 8.52 -23.70 1.09
C PRO A 39 9.51 -23.11 0.07
N TYR A 40 9.06 -22.09 -0.66
CA TYR A 40 9.86 -21.46 -1.70
C TYR A 40 9.49 -19.98 -1.89
N VAL A 41 10.37 -19.27 -2.58
CA VAL A 41 10.10 -17.94 -3.13
C VAL A 41 10.40 -17.92 -4.62
N ASP A 42 9.56 -17.25 -5.39
CA ASP A 42 9.84 -16.97 -6.79
C ASP A 42 10.49 -15.60 -6.91
N LEU A 43 11.49 -15.51 -7.78
CA LEU A 43 12.30 -14.32 -7.99
C LEU A 43 11.96 -13.67 -9.32
N ALA A 44 12.22 -12.36 -9.42
CA ALA A 44 11.92 -11.57 -10.62
C ALA A 44 12.69 -12.03 -11.88
N ASN A 45 13.81 -12.73 -11.72
CA ASN A 45 14.54 -13.35 -12.82
C ASN A 45 13.94 -14.69 -13.28
N GLY A 46 12.81 -15.11 -12.72
CA GLY A 46 12.13 -16.38 -13.02
C GLY A 46 12.69 -17.60 -12.28
N ALA A 47 13.68 -17.42 -11.40
CA ALA A 47 14.20 -18.51 -10.59
C ALA A 47 13.31 -18.77 -9.36
N THR A 48 13.22 -20.02 -8.94
CA THR A 48 12.58 -20.43 -7.68
C THR A 48 13.65 -20.82 -6.68
N GLN A 49 13.62 -20.20 -5.50
CA GLN A 49 14.52 -20.50 -4.38
C GLN A 49 13.74 -21.24 -3.30
N TYR A 50 14.12 -22.50 -3.05
CA TYR A 50 13.60 -23.25 -1.92
C TYR A 50 14.22 -22.73 -0.62
N ILE A 51 13.39 -22.63 0.41
CA ILE A 51 13.74 -22.03 1.70
C ILE A 51 13.23 -22.88 2.86
N GLN A 52 13.79 -22.64 4.04
CA GLN A 52 13.35 -23.22 5.31
C GLN A 52 13.14 -22.12 6.34
N ASP A 53 12.25 -22.34 7.30
CA ASP A 53 12.14 -21.39 8.40
C ASP A 53 13.33 -21.58 9.33
N GLN A 54 14.12 -20.51 9.48
CA GLN A 54 15.30 -20.51 10.32
C GLN A 54 15.44 -19.18 11.05
N GLU A 55 16.08 -19.22 12.22
CA GLU A 55 16.43 -18.00 12.96
C GLU A 55 17.43 -17.18 12.14
N MET A 56 17.24 -15.87 12.15
CA MET A 56 18.10 -14.89 11.51
C MET A 56 18.24 -13.66 12.40
N LEU A 57 19.35 -12.94 12.20
CA LEU A 57 19.57 -11.62 12.76
C LEU A 57 19.41 -10.58 11.63
N VAL A 58 18.45 -9.69 11.78
CA VAL A 58 18.20 -8.58 10.86
C VAL A 58 18.90 -7.35 11.40
N ASP A 59 19.74 -6.71 10.58
CA ASP A 59 20.43 -5.47 10.93
C ASP A 59 19.52 -4.24 10.81
N ASP A 60 20.07 -3.07 11.12
CA ASP A 60 19.32 -1.80 11.05
C ASP A 60 19.01 -1.33 9.64
N THR A 61 19.65 -1.91 8.62
CA THR A 61 19.34 -1.66 7.21
C THR A 61 18.25 -2.59 6.68
N GLY A 62 17.75 -3.52 7.51
CA GLY A 62 16.79 -4.54 7.12
C GLY A 62 17.43 -5.71 6.38
N ARG A 63 18.75 -5.88 6.45
CA ARG A 63 19.46 -7.01 5.83
C ARG A 63 19.63 -8.15 6.80
N ALA A 64 19.59 -9.38 6.27
CA ALA A 64 19.86 -10.59 7.03
C ALA A 64 20.52 -11.64 6.15
N TYR A 65 21.16 -12.62 6.80
CA TYR A 65 21.85 -13.71 6.14
C TYR A 65 21.27 -15.03 6.62
N THR A 66 21.02 -15.94 5.69
CA THR A 66 20.62 -17.32 5.98
C THR A 66 21.49 -18.29 5.21
N HIS A 67 21.47 -19.56 5.62
CA HIS A 67 22.07 -20.62 4.81
C HIS A 67 21.06 -21.10 3.77
N ALA A 68 21.56 -21.65 2.68
CA ALA A 68 20.75 -22.45 1.78
C ALA A 68 20.24 -23.71 2.52
N MET A 69 19.14 -24.28 2.04
CA MET A 69 18.46 -25.41 2.70
C MET A 69 19.38 -26.61 2.94
N ASP A 70 20.31 -26.86 2.01
CA ASP A 70 21.23 -28.01 2.08
C ASP A 70 22.55 -27.68 2.81
N GLY A 71 22.69 -26.49 3.38
CA GLY A 71 23.84 -26.08 4.21
C GLY A 71 25.18 -25.90 3.46
N GLU A 72 25.36 -26.56 2.32
CA GLU A 72 26.50 -26.40 1.42
C GLU A 72 26.19 -25.32 0.37
N GLY A 73 26.70 -24.10 0.59
CA GLY A 73 26.55 -23.02 -0.37
C GLY A 73 26.89 -21.64 0.18
N GLU A 74 26.90 -20.67 -0.72
CA GLU A 74 27.00 -19.26 -0.34
C GLU A 74 25.79 -18.86 0.52
N PRO A 75 25.98 -17.96 1.51
CA PRO A 75 24.88 -17.46 2.32
C PRO A 75 23.87 -16.72 1.43
N ILE A 76 22.60 -16.98 1.66
CA ILE A 76 21.51 -16.23 1.04
C ILE A 76 21.41 -14.88 1.76
N VAL A 77 21.47 -13.81 0.99
CA VAL A 77 21.34 -12.44 1.46
C VAL A 77 19.91 -11.98 1.26
N TRP A 78 19.28 -11.56 2.35
CA TRP A 78 17.95 -11.00 2.37
C TRP A 78 18.01 -9.50 2.61
N SER A 79 17.09 -8.76 1.98
CA SER A 79 16.80 -7.37 2.35
C SER A 79 15.28 -7.21 2.46
N PHE A 80 14.83 -6.81 3.65
CA PHE A 80 13.42 -6.62 3.96
C PHE A 80 13.12 -5.13 4.04
N GLN A 81 12.06 -4.71 3.36
CA GLN A 81 11.53 -3.36 3.46
C GLN A 81 10.10 -3.44 3.97
N VAL A 82 9.85 -2.75 5.08
CA VAL A 82 8.52 -2.54 5.64
C VAL A 82 8.14 -1.10 5.31
N VAL A 83 7.21 -0.95 4.37
CA VAL A 83 6.62 0.34 4.03
C VAL A 83 5.49 0.59 5.03
N ARG A 84 5.78 1.33 6.10
CA ARG A 84 4.71 1.79 6.98
C ARG A 84 3.74 2.67 6.16
N PRO A 85 2.41 2.46 6.24
CA PRO A 85 1.45 3.41 5.70
C PRO A 85 1.72 4.78 6.31
N MET A 86 1.96 5.80 5.47
CA MET A 86 2.11 7.17 5.96
C MET A 86 0.86 7.52 6.76
N ARG A 87 0.99 7.83 8.05
CA ARG A 87 -0.13 8.35 8.81
C ARG A 87 -0.39 9.77 8.32
N ALA A 88 -1.65 10.19 8.31
CA ALA A 88 -2.01 11.56 7.95
C ALA A 88 -1.24 12.62 8.77
N ALA A 89 -0.85 12.29 10.01
CA ALA A 89 -0.04 13.13 10.88
C ALA A 89 1.45 13.24 10.47
N ASP A 90 1.97 12.31 9.67
CA ASP A 90 3.36 12.26 9.21
C ASP A 90 3.54 12.98 7.85
N VAL A 91 2.42 13.34 7.20
CA VAL A 91 2.43 14.20 6.01
C VAL A 91 2.45 15.63 6.49
N HIS A 92 3.53 16.36 6.21
CA HIS A 92 3.50 17.82 6.36
C HIS A 92 2.39 18.36 5.44
N THR A 93 1.23 18.68 6.01
CA THR A 93 0.27 19.56 5.37
C THR A 93 1.01 20.86 5.15
N ILE A 94 1.35 21.15 3.89
CA ILE A 94 1.63 22.52 3.49
C ILE A 94 0.34 23.24 3.85
N ASP A 95 0.37 24.05 4.91
CA ASP A 95 -0.75 24.94 5.22
C ASP A 95 -1.06 25.67 3.93
N ALA A 96 -2.27 25.45 3.39
CA ALA A 96 -2.71 26.22 2.24
C ALA A 96 -2.56 27.69 2.63
N PRO A 97 -1.95 28.55 1.79
CA PRO A 97 -1.79 29.96 2.12
C PRO A 97 -3.17 30.48 2.53
N PRO A 98 -3.28 31.22 3.65
CA PRO A 98 -4.57 31.66 4.15
C PRO A 98 -5.25 32.44 3.04
N LEU A 99 -6.30 31.86 2.48
CA LEU A 99 -7.10 32.50 1.46
C LEU A 99 -7.74 33.71 2.13
N LYS A 100 -7.41 34.92 1.67
CA LYS A 100 -8.09 36.13 2.14
C LYS A 100 -9.55 35.99 1.72
N VAL A 101 -10.47 36.22 2.66
CA VAL A 101 -11.92 36.09 2.42
C VAL A 101 -12.35 36.92 1.21
N GLU A 102 -11.74 38.09 1.01
CA GLU A 102 -11.95 38.96 -0.15
C GLU A 102 -11.66 38.24 -1.49
N GLU A 103 -10.57 37.46 -1.56
CA GLU A 103 -10.16 36.75 -2.77
C GLU A 103 -11.06 35.55 -3.09
N VAL A 104 -11.63 34.93 -2.05
CA VAL A 104 -12.61 33.83 -2.19
C VAL A 104 -13.95 34.37 -2.65
N VAL A 105 -14.39 35.51 -2.10
CA VAL A 105 -15.65 36.18 -2.48
C VAL A 105 -15.58 36.68 -3.92
N ASP A 106 -14.46 37.30 -4.33
CA ASP A 106 -14.28 37.75 -5.71
C ASP A 106 -14.26 36.57 -6.70
N ARG A 107 -13.65 35.44 -6.33
CA ARG A 107 -13.68 34.21 -7.14
C ARG A 107 -15.09 33.60 -7.24
N LEU A 108 -15.84 33.55 -6.15
CA LEU A 108 -17.24 33.09 -6.14
C LEU A 108 -18.14 33.97 -7.01
N MET A 109 -18.04 35.29 -6.85
CA MET A 109 -18.78 36.27 -7.66
C MET A 109 -18.43 36.18 -9.14
N LYS A 110 -17.17 35.86 -9.47
CA LYS A 110 -16.73 35.67 -10.85
C LYS A 110 -17.28 34.37 -11.47
N ILE A 111 -17.35 33.29 -10.69
CA ILE A 111 -17.99 32.03 -11.11
C ILE A 111 -19.50 32.21 -11.30
N GLU A 112 -20.18 32.96 -10.44
CA GLU A 112 -21.61 33.28 -10.61
C GLU A 112 -21.86 34.13 -11.88
N ARG A 113 -20.94 35.03 -12.22
CA ARG A 113 -21.01 35.81 -13.47
C ARG A 113 -20.69 34.98 -14.72
N GLU A 114 -19.71 34.10 -14.66
CA GLU A 114 -19.29 33.26 -15.80
C GLU A 114 -20.21 32.03 -15.99
N GLY A 115 -20.87 31.55 -14.93
CA GLY A 115 -21.89 30.50 -14.96
C GLY A 115 -23.26 30.94 -15.49
N SER A 116 -23.47 32.24 -15.73
CA SER A 116 -24.73 32.79 -16.25
C SER A 116 -24.89 32.68 -17.79
N ALA A 117 -23.96 32.03 -18.50
CA ALA A 117 -24.05 31.86 -19.96
C ALA A 117 -24.43 30.45 -20.44
N ALA A 118 -24.55 29.46 -19.54
CA ALA A 118 -25.06 28.13 -19.88
C ALA A 118 -25.59 27.40 -18.65
N GLY A 119 -26.74 27.81 -18.14
CA GLY A 119 -27.51 27.00 -17.18
C GLY A 119 -28.13 25.78 -17.87
N PRO A 120 -28.24 24.60 -17.23
CA PRO A 120 -29.04 23.51 -17.76
C PRO A 120 -30.52 23.92 -17.74
N ASP A 121 -31.20 23.69 -18.86
CA ASP A 121 -32.63 23.96 -18.99
C ASP A 121 -33.46 22.98 -18.14
N PHE A 122 -33.92 23.45 -16.98
CA PHE A 122 -34.78 22.69 -16.06
C PHE A 122 -36.26 23.08 -16.18
N THR A 123 -36.72 23.59 -17.33
CA THR A 123 -38.14 23.98 -17.52
C THR A 123 -39.14 22.82 -17.60
N ASN A 124 -38.78 21.58 -17.26
CA ASN A 124 -39.69 20.44 -17.42
C ASN A 124 -39.75 19.44 -16.26
N ILE A 125 -39.81 19.90 -15.01
CA ILE A 125 -40.14 19.05 -13.83
C ILE A 125 -41.20 19.69 -12.92
N GLN A 126 -42.23 20.33 -13.48
CA GLN A 126 -43.43 20.74 -12.72
C GLN A 126 -44.73 20.05 -13.18
N SER A 127 -44.67 19.10 -14.11
CA SER A 127 -45.87 18.37 -14.56
C SER A 127 -46.12 17.03 -13.86
N TRP A 128 -45.28 16.62 -12.89
CA TRP A 128 -45.51 15.41 -12.10
C TRP A 128 -45.61 15.72 -10.61
N VAL A 129 -46.83 15.54 -10.09
CA VAL A 129 -47.20 15.48 -8.67
C VAL A 129 -47.45 16.83 -7.97
N ARG A 130 -48.28 17.68 -8.61
CA ARG A 130 -49.34 18.39 -7.88
C ARG A 130 -50.44 17.37 -7.56
N GLY A 131 -50.57 16.95 -6.31
CA GLY A 131 -51.63 16.02 -5.94
C GLY A 131 -51.66 15.64 -4.46
N LYS A 132 -52.35 16.48 -3.67
CA LYS A 132 -52.91 16.24 -2.33
C LYS A 132 -52.06 16.72 -1.12
N CYS A 133 -52.24 18.00 -0.80
CA CYS A 133 -52.51 18.40 0.58
C CYS A 133 -54.01 18.17 0.86
N HIS A 134 -54.37 17.56 1.99
CA HIS A 134 -55.61 17.77 2.80
C HIS A 134 -55.35 16.99 4.11
N ALA A 135 -55.08 17.67 5.22
CA ALA A 135 -56.06 18.23 6.16
C ALA A 135 -56.85 17.13 6.91
N ALA A 136 -56.40 16.82 8.13
CA ALA A 136 -57.18 16.68 9.37
C ALA A 136 -56.22 16.41 10.53
#